data_AF-A0A645F300-F1
#
_entry.id   AF-A0A645F300-F1
#
_cell.length_a   1.000
_cell.length_b   1.000
_cell.length_c   1.000
_cell.angle_alpha   90.00
_cell.angle_beta   90.00
_cell.angle_gamma   90.00
#
_symmetry.space_group_name_H-M   'P 1'
#
loop_
_entity.id
_entity.type
_entity.pdbx_description
1 polymer ?
#
loop_
_entity_poly.entity_id
_entity_poly.type
_entity_poly.pdbx_seq_one_letter_code
_entity_poly.pdbx_strand_id
1 'polypeptide(L)'
;MSIEEILQFIFEDMDLKILDNMTPKYQCDCTRDKVERVFMSIGEKDLTELYNENKTEELKCHFCNTSYKFTNEQIGEILKKSGSKN
;
A
#
# COMPACT_ATOMS: atom_id res chain seq x y z
N MET A 1 30.48 -13.28 -2.82
CA MET A 1 29.99 -12.71 -4.08
C MET A 1 29.06 -11.56 -3.80
N SER A 2 29.65 -10.39 -3.57
CA SER A 2 28.97 -9.09 -3.61
C SER A 2 28.60 -8.72 -5.06
N ILE A 3 27.86 -7.62 -5.23
CA ILE A 3 27.51 -7.10 -6.55
C ILE A 3 28.78 -6.74 -7.32
N GLU A 4 29.75 -6.11 -6.67
CA GLU A 4 31.03 -5.71 -7.26
C GLU A 4 31.86 -6.92 -7.70
N GLU A 5 31.87 -7.99 -6.90
CA GLU A 5 32.56 -9.24 -7.26
C GLU A 5 31.91 -9.91 -8.49
N ILE A 6 30.58 -9.85 -8.61
CA ILE A 6 29.86 -10.34 -9.81
C ILE A 6 30.21 -9.49 -11.03
N LEU A 7 30.24 -8.16 -10.88
CA LEU A 7 30.59 -7.25 -11.96
C LEU A 7 32.05 -7.45 -12.41
N GLN A 8 33.00 -7.58 -11.48
CA GLN A 8 34.39 -7.87 -11.81
C GLN A 8 34.54 -9.21 -12.54
N PHE A 9 33.79 -10.23 -12.14
CA PHE A 9 33.78 -11.52 -12.84
C PHE A 9 33.24 -11.42 -14.28
N ILE A 10 32.18 -10.64 -14.51
CA ILE A 10 31.57 -10.50 -15.84
C ILE A 10 32.43 -9.66 -16.79
N PHE A 11 33.08 -8.62 -16.27
CA PHE A 11 33.81 -7.63 -17.07
C PHE A 11 35.31 -7.95 -17.22
N GLU A 12 35.84 -8.93 -16.48
CA GLU A 12 37.21 -9.46 -16.58
C GLU A 12 38.28 -8.37 -16.77
N ASP A 13 38.89 -8.29 -17.96
CA ASP A 13 40.02 -7.42 -18.30
C ASP A 13 39.60 -5.96 -18.65
N MET A 14 38.32 -5.62 -18.55
CA MET A 14 37.85 -4.26 -18.80
C MET A 14 38.11 -3.35 -17.58
N ASP A 15 38.47 -2.09 -17.85
CA ASP A 15 38.59 -1.04 -16.83
C ASP A 15 37.21 -0.62 -16.28
N LEU A 16 36.64 -1.46 -15.41
CA LEU A 16 35.34 -1.24 -14.78
C LEU A 16 35.40 -0.03 -13.83
N LYS A 17 34.57 0.97 -14.11
CA LYS A 17 34.40 2.16 -13.27
C LYS A 17 33.00 2.22 -12.68
N ILE A 18 32.91 2.00 -11.37
CA ILE A 18 31.67 2.19 -10.61
C ILE A 18 31.51 3.70 -10.37
N LEU A 19 30.47 4.30 -10.95
CA LEU A 19 30.20 5.73 -10.83
C LEU A 19 29.38 6.08 -9.58
N ASP A 20 28.48 5.19 -9.17
CA ASP A 20 27.60 5.36 -8.02
C ASP A 20 27.15 3.99 -7.49
N ASN A 21 26.65 3.95 -6.25
CA ASN A 21 26.04 2.77 -5.66
C ASN A 21 24.78 3.16 -4.88
N MET A 22 23.80 2.25 -4.88
CA MET A 22 22.63 2.37 -4.02
C MET A 22 22.21 1.01 -3.50
N THR A 23 21.71 0.99 -2.27
CA THR A 23 21.07 -0.21 -1.71
C THR A 23 19.57 -0.15 -2.00
N PRO A 24 19.04 -1.04 -2.86
CA PRO A 24 17.60 -1.11 -3.07
C PRO A 24 16.91 -1.50 -1.76
N LYS A 25 15.80 -0.82 -1.46
CA LYS A 25 14.96 -1.15 -0.31
C LYS A 25 13.54 -1.34 -0.81
N TYR A 26 12.85 -2.33 -0.24
CA TYR A 26 11.42 -2.45 -0.42
C TYR A 26 10.73 -1.32 0.37
N GLN A 27 9.93 -0.52 -0.32
CA GLN A 27 9.15 0.56 0.28
C GLN A 27 7.76 0.61 -0.37
N CYS A 28 6.72 0.65 0.47
CA CYS A 28 5.35 0.90 0.05
C CYS A 28 4.89 2.25 0.60
N ASP A 29 4.14 2.99 -0.21
CA ASP A 29 3.66 4.33 0.10
C ASP A 29 2.18 4.33 0.55
N CYS A 30 1.64 3.16 0.90
CA CYS A 30 0.27 3.05 1.38
C CYS A 30 0.09 3.82 2.68
N THR A 31 -1.04 4.51 2.80
CA THR A 31 -1.43 5.25 3.99
C THR A 31 -2.86 4.88 4.34
N ARG A 32 -3.27 5.18 5.58
CA ARG A 32 -4.65 4.98 6.00
C ARG A 32 -5.63 5.68 5.04
N ASP A 33 -5.35 6.93 4.67
CA ASP A 33 -6.20 7.70 3.74
C ASP A 33 -6.27 7.09 2.34
N LYS A 34 -5.15 6.53 1.84
CA LYS A 34 -5.14 5.83 0.54
C LYS A 34 -6.02 4.59 0.59
N VAL A 35 -5.90 3.81 1.67
CA VAL A 35 -6.70 2.58 1.87
C VAL A 35 -8.17 2.92 2.13
N GLU A 36 -8.46 4.01 2.84
CA GLU A 36 -9.83 4.52 3.05
C GLU A 36 -10.49 4.87 1.71
N ARG A 37 -9.79 5.56 0.80
CA ARG A 37 -10.32 5.85 -0.54
C ARG A 37 -10.59 4.60 -1.36
N VAL A 38 -9.78 3.56 -1.22
CA VAL A 38 -10.05 2.25 -1.83
C VAL A 38 -11.29 1.63 -1.19
N PHE A 39 -11.42 1.69 0.14
CA PHE A 39 -12.61 1.20 0.84
C PHE A 39 -13.88 1.92 0.39
N MET A 40 -13.83 3.25 0.18
CA MET A 40 -14.94 4.03 -0.37
C MET A 40 -15.40 3.55 -1.77
N SER A 41 -14.50 2.92 -2.53
CA SER A 41 -14.79 2.48 -3.91
C SER A 41 -15.66 1.24 -4.01
N ILE A 42 -15.91 0.51 -2.91
CA ILE A 42 -16.82 -0.66 -2.92
C ILE A 42 -18.29 -0.25 -3.11
N GLY A 43 -18.63 1.00 -2.79
CA GLY A 43 -19.95 1.59 -3.00
C GLY A 43 -20.75 1.83 -1.72
N GLU A 44 -21.68 2.79 -1.80
CA GLU A 44 -22.50 3.23 -0.67
C GLU A 44 -23.38 2.13 -0.09
N LYS A 45 -23.96 1.29 -0.95
CA LYS A 45 -24.82 0.17 -0.54
C LYS A 45 -24.06 -0.80 0.38
N ASP A 46 -22.90 -1.25 -0.05
CA ASP A 46 -22.10 -2.24 0.68
C ASP A 46 -21.57 -1.64 2.00
N LEU A 47 -21.11 -0.38 1.97
CA LEU A 47 -20.71 0.33 3.19
C LEU A 47 -21.87 0.52 4.18
N THR A 48 -23.08 0.77 3.68
CA THR A 48 -24.29 0.90 4.50
C THR A 48 -24.67 -0.42 5.15
N GLU A 49 -24.57 -1.53 4.43
CA GLU A 49 -24.80 -2.87 4.97
C GLU A 49 -23.81 -3.18 6.09
N LEU A 50 -22.51 -2.97 5.86
CA LEU A 50 -21.46 -3.15 6.88
C LEU A 50 -21.69 -2.28 8.13
N TYR A 51 -22.13 -1.03 7.93
CA TYR A 51 -22.44 -0.13 9.04
C TYR A 51 -23.65 -0.62 9.85
N ASN A 52 -24.75 -1.00 9.19
CA ASN A 52 -25.98 -1.44 9.84
C ASN A 52 -25.81 -2.77 10.58
N GLU A 53 -24.91 -3.64 10.13
CA GLU A 53 -24.58 -4.90 10.79
C GLU A 53 -23.63 -4.71 11.99
N ASN A 54 -23.26 -3.48 12.33
CA ASN A 54 -22.31 -3.14 13.40
C ASN A 54 -20.94 -3.85 13.24
N LYS A 55 -20.48 -4.02 11.99
CA LYS A 55 -19.24 -4.73 11.67
C LYS A 55 -18.00 -3.85 11.80
N THR A 56 -16.86 -4.52 11.94
CA THR A 56 -15.53 -3.95 11.77
C THR A 56 -14.84 -4.65 10.62
N GLU A 57 -14.14 -3.91 9.77
CA GLU A 57 -13.46 -4.48 8.60
C GLU A 57 -11.94 -4.32 8.69
N GLU A 58 -11.22 -5.30 8.14
CA GLU A 58 -9.76 -5.25 8.00
C GLU A 58 -9.38 -5.29 6.52
N LEU A 59 -8.78 -4.21 6.03
CA LEU A 59 -8.24 -4.15 4.68
C LEU A 59 -6.72 -4.29 4.74
N LYS A 60 -6.18 -5.18 3.90
CA LYS A 60 -4.73 -5.33 3.71
C LYS A 60 -4.28 -4.65 2.44
N CYS A 61 -3.20 -3.88 2.52
CA CYS A 61 -2.57 -3.37 1.31
C CYS A 61 -2.08 -4.53 0.44
N HIS A 62 -2.53 -4.60 -0.82
CA HIS A 62 -2.12 -5.66 -1.74
C HIS A 62 -0.63 -5.69 -2.05
N PHE A 63 0.09 -4.59 -1.80
CA PHE A 63 1.53 -4.50 -2.07
C PHE A 63 2.38 -4.93 -0.87
N CYS A 64 2.14 -4.35 0.31
CA CYS A 64 2.97 -4.57 1.50
C CYS A 64 2.33 -5.41 2.60
N ASN A 65 1.08 -5.85 2.42
CA ASN A 65 0.28 -6.62 3.39
C ASN A 65 0.07 -5.92 4.75
N THR A 66 0.31 -4.61 4.86
CA THR A 66 -0.04 -3.87 6.07
C THR A 66 -1.56 -3.90 6.27
N SER A 67 -1.99 -4.28 7.46
CA SER A 67 -3.40 -4.35 7.87
C SER A 67 -3.89 -2.99 8.38
N TYR A 68 -5.04 -2.56 7.87
CA TYR A 68 -5.75 -1.36 8.30
C TYR A 68 -7.13 -1.77 8.79
N LYS A 69 -7.39 -1.59 10.08
CA LYS A 69 -8.69 -1.85 10.69
C LYS A 69 -9.57 -0.61 10.64
N PHE A 70 -10.84 -0.81 10.32
CA PHE A 70 -11.89 0.18 10.30
C PHE A 70 -12.99 -0.26 11.26
N THR A 71 -13.21 0.55 12.31
CA THR A 71 -14.31 0.32 13.25
C THR A 71 -15.65 0.67 12.62
N ASN A 72 -16.76 0.22 13.21
CA ASN A 72 -18.09 0.58 12.74
C ASN A 72 -18.29 2.11 12.66
N GLU A 73 -17.83 2.84 13.67
CA GLU A 73 -17.86 4.31 13.71
C GLU A 73 -17.11 4.93 12.52
N GLN A 74 -15.92 4.40 12.21
CA GLN A 74 -15.11 4.85 11.07
C GLN A 74 -15.76 4.51 9.73
N ILE A 75 -16.43 3.35 9.61
CA ILE A 75 -17.24 3.02 8.43
C ILE A 75 -18.36 4.06 8.25
N GLY A 76 -19.01 4.48 9.36
CA GLY A 76 -20.00 5.56 9.34
C GLY A 76 -19.41 6.91 8.90
N GLU A 77 -18.19 7.24 9.30
CA GLU A 77 -17.48 8.44 8.82
C GLU A 77 -17.17 8.36 7.32
N ILE A 78 -16.72 7.19 6.85
CA ILE A 78 -16.42 6.93 5.44
C ILE A 78 -17.69 7.08 4.59
N LEU A 79 -18.82 6.54 5.05
CA LEU A 79 -20.12 6.63 4.39
C LEU A 79 -20.55 8.11 4.19
N LYS A 80 -20.36 8.95 5.21
CA LYS A 80 -20.64 10.40 5.14
C LYS A 80 -19.74 11.10 4.12
N LYS A 81 -18.47 10.73 4.05
CA LYS A 81 -17.52 11.28 3.06
C LYS A 81 -17.85 10.83 1.64
N SER A 82 -18.33 9.60 1.43
CA SER A 82 -18.72 9.11 0.11
C SER A 82 -19.98 9.78 -0.44
N GLY A 83 -20.93 10.14 0.42
CA GLY A 83 -22.17 10.83 0.03
C GLY A 83 -22.02 12.34 -0.27
N SER A 84 -20.86 12.94 0.00
CA SER A 84 -20.63 14.39 -0.20
C SER A 84 -20.10 14.76 -1.60
N LYS A 85 -20.23 13.88 -2.60
CA LYS A 85 -20.01 14.23 -4.01
C LYS A 85 -21.35 14.51 -4.70
N ASN A 86 -21.89 15.70 -4.45
CA ASN A 86 -22.73 16.45 -5.39
C ASN A 86 -22.17 17.86 -5.50
#